data_AF-A0ABF7R054-F1
#
_entry.id   AF-A0ABF7R054-F1
#
_cell.length_a   1.000
_cell.length_b   1.000
_cell.length_c   1.000
_cell.angle_alpha   90.00
_cell.angle_beta   90.00
_cell.angle_gamma   90.00
#
_symmetry.space_group_name_H-M   'P 1'
#
loop_
_entity.id
_entity.type
_entity.pdbx_description
1 polymer ?
#
loop_
_entity_poly.entity_id
_entity_poly.type
_entity_poly.pdbx_seq_one_letter_code
_entity_poly.pdbx_strand_id
1 'polypeptide(L)'
;MGFTAVKSGDKRSKVGEHFKTIGDGLTTTKNKLNELSSKISEAKNADGSTIEAVKGAIKGANDVFERLIAALTTLADTAKEAGNTDIGDAITDNNAVGADEASVKAIIESVKTIIDLADKSGIEIKPGNFGEPVANGDGPKALIHNAQAGAGDAAKLAGEVSKADPWAMIDKIKNSKDVTASAAPAAGDDAGKLATGSVGAANDNGTAATNADLAAAVGSQSND
;
A
#
# COMPACT_ATOMS: atom_id res chain seq x y z
N MET A 1 7.81 -12.65 -13.51
CA MET A 1 6.72 -12.04 -14.31
C MET A 1 5.89 -11.05 -13.46
N GLY A 2 6.52 -10.12 -12.72
CA GLY A 2 5.80 -9.29 -11.73
C GLY A 2 6.01 -7.77 -11.80
N PHE A 3 6.88 -7.26 -12.69
CA PHE A 3 7.28 -5.85 -12.74
C PHE A 3 6.83 -5.12 -14.02
N THR A 4 5.69 -5.48 -14.62
CA THR A 4 5.25 -4.85 -15.89
C THR A 4 4.10 -3.86 -15.74
N ALA A 5 3.37 -3.86 -14.62
CA ALA A 5 2.20 -2.99 -14.46
C ALA A 5 2.58 -1.53 -14.18
N VAL A 6 3.63 -1.35 -13.37
CA VAL A 6 4.23 -0.07 -13.00
C VAL A 6 5.75 -0.21 -13.14
N LYS A 7 6.38 0.76 -13.80
CA LYS A 7 7.83 0.80 -14.04
C LYS A 7 8.43 2.13 -13.58
N SER A 8 9.76 2.16 -13.50
CA SER A 8 10.51 3.39 -13.28
C SER A 8 10.16 4.43 -14.34
N GLY A 9 9.91 5.67 -13.92
CA GLY A 9 9.49 6.78 -14.78
C GLY A 9 7.99 6.80 -15.11
N ASP A 10 7.20 5.88 -14.57
CA ASP A 10 5.75 6.03 -14.56
C ASP A 10 5.33 7.09 -13.53
N LYS A 11 4.15 7.69 -13.77
CA LYS A 11 3.49 8.58 -12.82
C LYS A 11 2.80 7.78 -11.72
N ARG A 12 2.59 8.39 -10.55
CA ARG A 12 1.83 7.77 -9.45
C ARG A 12 0.41 7.36 -9.87
N SER A 13 -0.24 8.12 -10.76
CA SER A 13 -1.51 7.74 -11.37
C SER A 13 -1.50 6.38 -12.07
N LYS A 14 -0.34 5.88 -12.53
CA LYS A 14 -0.22 4.53 -13.09
C LYS A 14 -0.42 3.43 -12.05
N VAL A 15 -0.01 3.68 -10.79
CA VAL A 15 -0.31 2.81 -9.66
C VAL A 15 -1.83 2.78 -9.43
N GLY A 16 -2.49 3.94 -9.54
CA GLY A 16 -3.94 4.03 -9.45
C GLY A 16 -4.67 3.25 -10.55
N GLU A 17 -4.20 3.35 -11.80
CA GLU A 17 -4.70 2.52 -12.91
C GLU A 17 -4.55 1.02 -12.65
N HIS A 18 -3.45 0.61 -12.02
CA HIS A 18 -3.22 -0.78 -11.67
C HIS A 18 -4.26 -1.29 -10.66
N PHE A 19 -4.47 -0.57 -9.56
CA PHE A 19 -5.49 -0.93 -8.58
C PHE A 19 -6.89 -0.93 -9.17
N LYS A 20 -7.22 0.06 -10.00
CA LYS A 20 -8.49 0.11 -10.73
C LYS A 20 -8.69 -1.13 -11.61
N THR A 21 -7.66 -1.54 -12.36
CA THR A 21 -7.74 -2.74 -13.21
C THR A 21 -8.05 -4.00 -12.40
N ILE A 22 -7.46 -4.14 -11.21
CA ILE A 22 -7.76 -5.25 -10.30
C ILE A 22 -9.21 -5.16 -9.80
N GLY A 23 -9.66 -3.97 -9.38
CA GLY A 23 -11.03 -3.72 -8.93
C GLY A 23 -12.09 -4.01 -10.01
N ASP A 24 -11.84 -3.62 -11.26
CA ASP A 24 -12.70 -3.90 -12.42
C ASP A 24 -12.79 -5.41 -12.70
N GLY A 25 -11.67 -6.14 -12.54
CA GLY A 25 -11.63 -7.60 -12.63
C GLY A 25 -12.47 -8.29 -11.56
N LEU A 26 -12.39 -7.82 -10.30
CA LEU A 26 -13.23 -8.31 -9.21
C LEU A 26 -14.71 -7.99 -9.45
N THR A 27 -15.03 -6.77 -9.93
CA THR A 27 -16.39 -6.36 -10.27
C THR A 27 -16.99 -7.27 -11.35
N THR A 28 -16.23 -7.57 -12.39
CA THR A 28 -16.65 -8.48 -13.47
C THR A 28 -16.93 -9.88 -12.92
N THR A 29 -16.08 -10.39 -12.03
CA THR A 29 -16.25 -11.72 -11.43
C THR A 29 -17.47 -11.77 -10.51
N LYS A 30 -17.66 -10.75 -9.65
CA LYS A 30 -18.85 -10.58 -8.81
C LYS A 30 -20.14 -10.59 -9.62
N ASN A 31 -20.17 -9.87 -10.75
CA ASN A 31 -21.34 -9.83 -11.64
C ASN A 31 -21.64 -11.20 -12.25
N LYS A 32 -20.61 -11.93 -12.70
CA LYS A 32 -20.78 -13.31 -13.20
C LYS A 32 -21.28 -14.27 -12.12
N LEU A 33 -20.85 -14.10 -10.87
CA LEU A 33 -21.38 -14.86 -9.74
C LEU A 33 -22.86 -14.55 -9.48
N ASN A 34 -23.28 -13.28 -9.58
CA ASN A 34 -24.69 -12.90 -9.50
C ASN A 34 -25.52 -13.53 -10.62
N GLU A 35 -25.02 -13.53 -11.86
CA GLU A 35 -25.67 -14.23 -12.97
C GLU A 35 -25.80 -15.74 -12.72
N LEU A 36 -24.76 -16.37 -12.18
CA LEU A 36 -24.77 -17.78 -11.81
C LEU A 36 -25.82 -18.06 -10.72
N SER A 37 -25.91 -17.19 -9.70
CA SER A 37 -26.90 -17.27 -8.63
C SER A 37 -28.34 -17.18 -9.16
N SER A 38 -28.58 -16.41 -10.22
CA SER A 38 -29.89 -16.37 -10.89
C SER A 38 -30.16 -17.68 -11.63
N LYS A 39 -29.22 -18.12 -12.48
CA LYS A 39 -29.36 -19.31 -13.34
C LYS A 39 -29.53 -20.60 -12.55
N ILE A 40 -28.89 -20.75 -11.38
CA ILE A 40 -29.03 -21.98 -10.58
C ILE A 40 -30.45 -22.17 -10.05
N SER A 41 -31.24 -21.10 -9.93
CA SER A 41 -32.66 -21.20 -9.56
C SER A 41 -33.50 -21.93 -10.62
N GLU A 42 -32.98 -22.08 -11.85
CA GLU A 42 -33.65 -22.74 -12.98
C GLU A 42 -33.24 -24.23 -13.11
N ALA A 43 -32.36 -24.73 -12.23
CA ALA A 43 -31.85 -26.10 -12.29
C ALA A 43 -32.95 -27.13 -11.98
N LYS A 44 -33.30 -27.95 -12.98
CA LYS A 44 -34.45 -28.89 -12.89
C LYS A 44 -34.23 -30.13 -12.01
N ASN A 45 -32.98 -30.49 -11.73
CA ASN A 45 -32.63 -31.74 -11.03
C ASN A 45 -31.89 -31.49 -9.70
N ALA A 46 -31.84 -30.25 -9.22
CA ALA A 46 -31.26 -29.92 -7.92
C ALA A 46 -32.38 -29.75 -6.89
N ASP A 47 -32.17 -30.24 -5.67
CA ASP A 47 -33.10 -29.95 -4.58
C ASP A 47 -32.98 -28.47 -4.14
N GLY A 48 -34.06 -27.94 -3.57
CA GLY A 48 -34.11 -26.55 -3.14
C GLY A 48 -33.04 -26.20 -2.10
N SER A 49 -32.71 -27.13 -1.20
CA SER A 49 -31.66 -26.96 -0.19
C SER A 49 -30.28 -26.76 -0.79
N THR A 50 -29.94 -27.50 -1.83
CA THR A 50 -28.67 -27.41 -2.56
C THR A 50 -28.57 -26.09 -3.30
N ILE A 51 -29.67 -25.65 -3.94
CA ILE A 51 -29.74 -24.35 -4.61
C ILE A 51 -29.49 -23.21 -3.61
N GLU A 52 -30.15 -23.24 -2.45
CA GLU A 52 -30.00 -22.20 -1.44
C GLU A 52 -28.61 -22.22 -0.79
N ALA A 53 -28.01 -23.40 -0.57
CA ALA A 53 -26.63 -23.50 -0.08
C ALA A 53 -25.63 -22.85 -1.05
N VAL A 54 -25.78 -23.10 -2.37
CA VAL A 54 -24.91 -22.52 -3.39
C VAL A 54 -25.10 -21.00 -3.49
N LYS A 55 -26.34 -20.51 -3.45
CA LYS A 55 -26.62 -19.06 -3.39
C LYS A 55 -26.00 -18.42 -2.16
N GLY A 56 -26.07 -19.10 -1.01
CA GLY A 56 -25.42 -18.65 0.23
C GLY A 56 -23.91 -18.51 0.08
N ALA A 57 -23.25 -19.50 -0.52
CA ALA A 57 -21.82 -19.44 -0.80
C ALA A 57 -21.45 -18.31 -1.78
N ILE A 58 -22.23 -18.13 -2.85
CA ILE A 58 -22.06 -17.03 -3.81
C ILE A 58 -22.20 -15.68 -3.10
N LYS A 59 -23.22 -15.51 -2.27
CA LYS A 59 -23.44 -14.29 -1.50
C LYS A 59 -22.25 -14.00 -0.60
N GLY A 60 -21.78 -15.00 0.16
CA GLY A 60 -20.60 -14.84 1.02
C GLY A 60 -19.34 -14.40 0.26
N ALA A 61 -19.10 -14.97 -0.93
CA ALA A 61 -17.98 -14.53 -1.78
C ALA A 61 -18.17 -13.10 -2.30
N ASN A 62 -19.39 -12.73 -2.70
CA ASN A 62 -19.70 -11.38 -3.17
C ASN A 62 -19.55 -10.32 -2.08
N ASP A 63 -19.91 -10.63 -0.84
CA ASP A 63 -19.71 -9.73 0.31
C ASP A 63 -18.20 -9.44 0.54
N VAL A 64 -17.33 -10.43 0.33
CA VAL A 64 -15.87 -10.25 0.36
C VAL A 64 -15.39 -9.39 -0.82
N PHE A 65 -15.87 -9.67 -2.03
CA PHE A 65 -15.53 -8.89 -3.21
C PHE A 65 -15.95 -7.43 -3.10
N GLU A 66 -17.11 -7.12 -2.53
CA GLU A 66 -17.54 -5.74 -2.29
C GLU A 66 -16.53 -4.95 -1.46
N ARG A 67 -16.03 -5.55 -0.39
CA ARG A 67 -15.07 -4.89 0.51
C ARG A 67 -13.67 -4.79 -0.11
N LEU A 68 -13.23 -5.80 -0.87
CA LEU A 68 -11.98 -5.72 -1.64
C LEU A 68 -12.05 -4.64 -2.72
N ILE A 69 -13.15 -4.56 -3.46
CA ILE A 69 -13.37 -3.53 -4.48
C ILE A 69 -13.33 -2.15 -3.83
N ALA A 70 -14.00 -1.94 -2.70
CA ALA A 70 -13.97 -0.66 -2.00
C ALA A 70 -12.55 -0.23 -1.60
N ALA A 71 -11.76 -1.14 -0.99
CA ALA A 71 -10.38 -0.86 -0.62
C ALA A 71 -9.48 -0.56 -1.83
N LEU A 72 -9.64 -1.30 -2.93
CA LEU A 72 -8.90 -1.07 -4.18
C LEU A 72 -9.29 0.26 -4.84
N THR A 73 -10.56 0.65 -4.78
CA THR A 73 -11.03 1.96 -5.27
C THR A 73 -10.38 3.08 -4.47
N THR A 74 -10.34 2.98 -3.14
CA THR A 74 -9.65 3.98 -2.31
C THR A 74 -8.17 4.09 -2.67
N LEU A 75 -7.45 2.97 -2.82
CA LEU A 75 -6.05 2.98 -3.27
C LEU A 75 -5.89 3.59 -4.67
N ALA A 76 -6.82 3.31 -5.58
CA ALA A 76 -6.80 3.85 -6.93
C ALA A 76 -7.00 5.37 -6.94
N ASP A 77 -7.95 5.87 -6.15
CA ASP A 77 -8.26 7.29 -6.04
C ASP A 77 -7.12 8.06 -5.36
N THR A 78 -6.59 7.57 -4.23
CA THR A 78 -5.43 8.18 -3.55
C THR A 78 -4.21 8.28 -4.47
N ALA A 79 -3.91 7.22 -5.23
CA ALA A 79 -2.79 7.25 -6.19
C ALA A 79 -3.04 8.19 -7.39
N LYS A 80 -4.31 8.42 -7.75
CA LYS A 80 -4.72 9.31 -8.83
C LYS A 80 -4.71 10.78 -8.41
N GLU A 81 -5.04 11.09 -7.15
CA GLU A 81 -4.98 12.44 -6.59
C GLU A 81 -3.57 13.03 -6.69
N ALA A 82 -2.54 12.20 -6.46
CA ALA A 82 -1.13 12.53 -6.71
C ALA A 82 -0.79 12.84 -8.20
N GLY A 83 -1.74 12.68 -9.13
CA GLY A 83 -1.73 13.23 -10.47
C GLY A 83 -0.56 12.81 -11.36
N ASN A 84 0.15 13.82 -11.88
CA ASN A 84 1.26 13.68 -12.82
C ASN A 84 2.64 13.63 -12.13
N THR A 85 2.68 13.49 -10.81
CA THR A 85 3.92 13.34 -10.05
C THR A 85 4.59 12.03 -10.41
N ASP A 86 5.90 12.07 -10.68
CA ASP A 86 6.69 10.88 -10.97
C ASP A 86 6.79 9.97 -9.75
N ILE A 87 6.81 8.66 -9.97
CA ILE A 87 7.20 7.73 -8.91
C ILE A 87 8.66 7.99 -8.56
N GLY A 88 8.93 8.29 -7.29
CA GLY A 88 10.25 8.67 -6.82
C GLY A 88 10.65 10.10 -7.18
N ASP A 89 9.67 10.97 -7.46
CA ASP A 89 9.93 12.40 -7.63
C ASP A 89 10.66 12.98 -6.40
N ALA A 90 11.62 13.85 -6.65
CA ALA A 90 12.47 14.45 -5.64
C ALA A 90 12.41 15.97 -5.76
N ILE A 91 11.85 16.62 -4.74
CA ILE A 91 11.87 18.07 -4.62
C ILE A 91 13.31 18.52 -4.34
N THR A 92 13.83 19.43 -5.16
CA THR A 92 15.22 19.91 -5.08
C THR A 92 15.36 21.28 -4.41
N ASP A 93 14.27 21.86 -3.93
CA ASP A 93 14.25 23.14 -3.22
C ASP A 93 14.09 22.96 -1.70
N ASN A 94 14.27 24.06 -0.95
CA ASN A 94 14.19 24.07 0.52
C ASN A 94 12.75 23.87 1.07
N ASN A 95 11.77 23.53 0.23
CA ASN A 95 10.35 23.38 0.60
C ASN A 95 9.87 21.92 0.52
N ALA A 96 10.76 20.92 0.57
CA ALA A 96 10.33 19.52 0.59
C ALA A 96 9.32 19.27 1.73
N VAL A 97 8.12 18.77 1.43
CA VAL A 97 7.06 18.51 2.43
C VAL A 97 6.74 17.04 2.50
N GLY A 98 6.51 16.53 3.71
CA GLY A 98 6.10 15.15 4.00
C GLY A 98 4.95 14.67 3.10
N ALA A 99 4.78 13.36 2.97
CA ALA A 99 3.59 12.83 2.30
C ALA A 99 2.31 13.31 3.03
N ASP A 100 1.25 13.49 2.26
CA ASP A 100 -0.03 13.92 2.81
C ASP A 100 -0.57 12.88 3.80
N GLU A 101 -0.94 13.35 5.00
CA GLU A 101 -1.35 12.50 6.10
C GLU A 101 -2.61 11.69 5.76
N ALA A 102 -3.59 12.33 5.12
CA ALA A 102 -4.85 11.69 4.77
C ALA A 102 -4.64 10.57 3.75
N SER A 103 -3.77 10.82 2.77
CA SER A 103 -3.41 9.87 1.73
C SER A 103 -2.62 8.67 2.27
N VAL A 104 -1.60 8.90 3.11
CA VAL A 104 -0.86 7.83 3.80
C VAL A 104 -1.79 6.98 4.66
N LYS A 105 -2.71 7.63 5.39
CA LYS A 105 -3.72 6.94 6.20
C LYS A 105 -4.67 6.11 5.36
N ALA A 106 -5.15 6.64 4.23
CA ALA A 106 -6.02 5.92 3.30
C ALA A 106 -5.34 4.66 2.74
N ILE A 107 -4.04 4.74 2.41
CA ILE A 107 -3.24 3.59 1.98
C ILE A 107 -3.19 2.54 3.08
N ILE A 108 -2.81 2.94 4.30
CA ILE A 108 -2.67 2.03 5.46
C ILE A 108 -4.01 1.34 5.79
N GLU A 109 -5.13 2.08 5.83
CA GLU A 109 -6.45 1.52 6.14
C GLU A 109 -6.96 0.57 5.05
N SER A 110 -6.69 0.89 3.78
CA SER A 110 -7.06 0.02 2.65
C SER A 110 -6.26 -1.28 2.66
N VAL A 111 -4.94 -1.21 2.90
CA VAL A 111 -4.09 -2.40 3.05
C VAL A 111 -4.54 -3.24 4.25
N LYS A 112 -4.79 -2.64 5.42
CA LYS A 112 -5.37 -3.34 6.58
C LYS A 112 -6.64 -4.10 6.21
N THR A 113 -7.55 -3.46 5.49
CA THR A 113 -8.81 -4.07 5.04
C THR A 113 -8.57 -5.27 4.12
N ILE A 114 -7.66 -5.16 3.16
CA ILE A 114 -7.32 -6.25 2.23
C ILE A 114 -6.74 -7.45 2.99
N ILE A 115 -5.80 -7.20 3.91
CA ILE A 115 -5.15 -8.26 4.70
C ILE A 115 -6.14 -8.94 5.65
N ASP A 116 -7.00 -8.18 6.31
CA ASP A 116 -8.02 -8.74 7.21
C ASP A 116 -9.07 -9.58 6.46
N LEU A 117 -9.38 -9.22 5.21
CA LEU A 117 -10.25 -10.02 4.35
C LEU A 117 -9.56 -11.30 3.87
N ALA A 118 -8.28 -11.23 3.52
CA ALA A 118 -7.49 -12.39 3.13
C ALA A 118 -7.43 -13.42 4.27
N ASP A 119 -7.10 -12.98 5.49
CA ASP A 119 -7.05 -13.83 6.69
C ASP A 119 -8.41 -14.52 6.96
N LYS A 120 -9.51 -13.75 6.92
CA LYS A 120 -10.88 -14.29 7.06
C LYS A 120 -11.28 -15.25 5.94
N SER A 121 -10.60 -15.17 4.79
CA SER A 121 -10.80 -16.08 3.66
C SER A 121 -9.88 -17.31 3.73
N GLY A 122 -9.13 -17.49 4.83
CA GLY A 122 -8.21 -18.60 5.04
C GLY A 122 -6.89 -18.45 4.28
N ILE A 123 -6.55 -17.25 3.81
CA ILE A 123 -5.27 -16.95 3.17
C ILE A 123 -4.27 -16.60 4.28
N GLU A 124 -3.34 -17.52 4.52
CA GLU A 124 -2.26 -17.28 5.48
C GLU A 124 -1.27 -16.24 4.93
N ILE A 125 -1.08 -15.16 5.70
CA ILE A 125 -0.09 -14.13 5.42
C ILE A 125 0.98 -14.23 6.51
N LYS A 126 2.11 -14.84 6.15
CA LYS A 126 3.22 -15.04 7.08
C LYS A 126 3.98 -13.73 7.29
N PRO A 127 4.45 -13.45 8.51
CA PRO A 127 5.39 -12.36 8.72
C PRO A 127 6.65 -12.67 7.89
N GLY A 128 7.07 -11.73 7.06
CA GLY A 128 8.32 -11.83 6.31
C GLY A 128 9.56 -11.56 7.18
N ASN A 129 10.73 -11.51 6.56
CA ASN A 129 11.93 -11.04 7.25
C ASN A 129 11.97 -9.50 7.30
N PHE A 130 11.85 -8.91 8.49
CA PHE A 130 11.88 -7.46 8.65
C PHE A 130 13.21 -6.83 8.24
N GLY A 131 14.32 -7.58 8.31
CA GLY A 131 15.66 -7.08 8.00
C GLY A 131 16.29 -6.33 9.16
N GLU A 132 17.30 -5.53 8.84
CA GLU A 132 18.18 -4.88 9.81
C GLU A 132 17.87 -3.38 9.94
N PRO A 133 18.25 -2.73 11.04
CA PRO A 133 18.15 -1.27 11.17
C PRO A 133 18.87 -0.53 10.05
N VAL A 134 18.27 0.55 9.55
CA VAL A 134 18.84 1.38 8.48
C VAL A 134 19.20 2.76 9.04
N ALA A 135 20.50 3.06 9.03
CA ALA A 135 21.02 4.35 9.46
C ALA A 135 20.60 5.48 8.49
N ASN A 136 20.50 6.71 9.00
CA ASN A 136 20.03 7.86 8.24
C ASN A 136 20.78 8.05 6.89
N GLY A 137 22.11 7.92 6.92
CA GLY A 137 22.98 8.11 5.76
C GLY A 137 22.91 7.04 4.67
N ASP A 138 22.17 5.95 4.90
CA ASP A 138 22.03 4.80 3.98
C ASP A 138 20.70 4.80 3.23
N GLY A 139 19.85 5.81 3.42
CA GLY A 139 18.58 5.87 2.68
C GLY A 139 17.53 6.78 3.30
N PRO A 140 17.21 6.66 4.60
CA PRO A 140 16.20 7.47 5.25
C PRO A 140 16.39 8.97 4.99
N LYS A 141 17.61 9.49 4.91
CA LYS A 141 17.88 10.89 4.53
C LYS A 141 17.26 11.34 3.19
N ALA A 142 17.17 10.45 2.21
CA ALA A 142 16.55 10.74 0.90
C ALA A 142 15.02 10.59 0.93
N LEU A 143 14.47 9.89 1.92
CA LEU A 143 13.05 9.69 2.12
C LEU A 143 12.44 10.75 3.05
N ILE A 144 13.13 10.97 4.16
CA ILE A 144 12.77 11.82 5.28
C ILE A 144 13.33 13.20 4.98
N HIS A 145 12.47 14.06 4.44
CA HIS A 145 12.79 15.34 3.84
C HIS A 145 13.82 16.16 4.62
N ASN A 146 15.05 16.10 4.13
CA ASN A 146 16.18 16.84 4.64
C ASN A 146 16.78 17.66 3.47
N ALA A 147 16.95 18.96 3.68
CA ALA A 147 17.64 19.87 2.75
C ALA A 147 19.11 19.49 2.48
N GLN A 148 19.63 18.45 3.14
CA GLN A 148 21.00 17.96 3.04
C GLN A 148 21.16 16.71 2.16
N ALA A 149 20.07 16.13 1.62
CA ALA A 149 20.17 14.96 0.75
C ALA A 149 21.20 15.21 -0.38
N GLY A 150 22.20 14.34 -0.45
CA GLY A 150 23.37 14.52 -1.32
C GLY A 150 23.33 13.59 -2.53
N ALA A 151 24.27 13.82 -3.45
CA ALA A 151 24.45 12.92 -4.60
C ALA A 151 24.67 11.47 -4.12
N GLY A 152 23.84 10.55 -4.63
CA GLY A 152 23.91 9.13 -4.31
C GLY A 152 22.99 8.66 -3.18
N ASP A 153 22.39 9.55 -2.37
CA ASP A 153 21.53 9.13 -1.25
C ASP A 153 20.25 8.42 -1.75
N ALA A 154 19.69 8.83 -2.90
CA ALA A 154 18.57 8.14 -3.55
C ALA A 154 18.95 6.71 -4.00
N ALA A 155 20.18 6.50 -4.46
CA ALA A 155 20.65 5.17 -4.85
C ALA A 155 20.83 4.26 -3.63
N LYS A 156 21.30 4.81 -2.50
CA LYS A 156 21.38 4.07 -1.24
C LYS A 156 19.98 3.70 -0.72
N LEU A 157 19.03 4.65 -0.74
CA LEU A 157 17.63 4.39 -0.40
C LEU A 157 17.06 3.23 -1.24
N ALA A 158 17.19 3.29 -2.57
CA ALA A 158 16.76 2.21 -3.44
C ALA A 158 17.46 0.88 -3.10
N GLY A 159 18.76 0.93 -2.77
CA GLY A 159 19.54 -0.21 -2.31
C GLY A 159 18.96 -0.85 -1.04
N GLU A 160 18.68 -0.07 0.00
CA GLU A 160 18.11 -0.57 1.26
C GLU A 160 16.66 -1.05 1.11
N VAL A 161 15.85 -0.35 0.31
CA VAL A 161 14.47 -0.76 0.00
C VAL A 161 14.44 -2.09 -0.76
N SER A 162 15.39 -2.31 -1.68
CA SER A 162 15.46 -3.55 -2.47
C SER A 162 15.78 -4.80 -1.63
N LYS A 163 16.30 -4.63 -0.42
CA LYS A 163 16.56 -5.72 0.53
C LYS A 163 15.32 -6.13 1.33
N ALA A 164 14.29 -5.30 1.35
CA ALA A 164 13.10 -5.55 2.16
C ALA A 164 12.32 -6.75 1.63
N ASP A 165 11.88 -7.61 2.55
CA ASP A 165 10.92 -8.66 2.23
C ASP A 165 9.53 -8.04 1.98
N PRO A 166 8.85 -8.36 0.87
CA PRO A 166 7.54 -7.79 0.57
C PRO A 166 6.46 -8.09 1.61
N TRP A 167 6.48 -9.27 2.23
CA TRP A 167 5.52 -9.63 3.29
C TRP A 167 5.81 -8.87 4.58
N ALA A 168 7.09 -8.70 4.93
CA ALA A 168 7.47 -7.86 6.06
C ALA A 168 7.06 -6.39 5.84
N MET A 169 7.23 -5.86 4.63
CA MET A 169 6.80 -4.52 4.27
C MET A 169 5.27 -4.35 4.43
N ILE A 170 4.48 -5.29 3.92
CA ILE A 170 3.01 -5.29 4.07
C ILE A 170 2.63 -5.35 5.56
N ASP A 171 3.32 -6.16 6.36
CA ASP A 171 3.09 -6.23 7.80
C ASP A 171 3.37 -4.88 8.48
N LYS A 172 4.46 -4.20 8.13
CA LYS A 172 4.77 -2.86 8.65
C LYS A 172 3.72 -1.81 8.25
N ILE A 173 3.22 -1.83 7.01
CA ILE A 173 2.11 -0.95 6.57
C ILE A 173 0.85 -1.25 7.40
N LYS A 174 0.48 -2.53 7.52
CA LYS A 174 -0.68 -2.97 8.31
C LYS A 174 -0.55 -2.56 9.78
N ASN A 175 0.64 -2.59 10.35
CA ASN A 175 0.83 -2.33 11.77
C ASN A 175 1.18 -0.88 12.09
N SER A 176 1.32 -0.01 11.09
CA SER A 176 1.54 1.41 11.32
C SER A 176 0.33 2.05 11.98
N LYS A 177 0.59 2.73 13.10
CA LYS A 177 -0.39 3.35 14.00
C LYS A 177 0.22 4.71 14.35
N ASP A 178 -0.55 5.78 14.16
CA ASP A 178 -0.14 7.19 14.26
C ASP A 178 0.39 7.80 12.94
N VAL A 179 -0.49 7.84 11.93
CA VAL A 179 -0.28 8.72 10.77
C VAL A 179 -0.71 10.12 11.18
N THR A 180 0.20 10.84 11.80
CA THR A 180 0.10 12.30 11.97
C THR A 180 1.32 12.92 11.33
N ALA A 181 1.20 14.11 10.74
CA ALA A 181 2.37 14.90 10.35
C ALA A 181 3.30 15.03 11.57
N SER A 182 4.41 14.29 11.55
CA SER A 182 5.31 14.22 12.70
C SER A 182 6.22 15.44 12.71
N ALA A 183 6.74 15.78 13.90
CA ALA A 183 7.91 16.64 14.02
C ALA A 183 9.11 16.01 13.26
N ALA A 184 10.29 16.64 13.34
CA ALA A 184 11.51 16.08 12.76
C ALA A 184 11.63 14.57 13.05
N PRO A 185 11.82 13.71 12.04
CA PRO A 185 11.74 12.27 12.27
C PRO A 185 12.80 11.76 13.23
N ALA A 186 12.39 10.78 14.04
CA ALA A 186 13.13 10.28 15.18
C ALA A 186 13.66 8.87 14.93
N ALA A 187 14.55 8.43 15.82
CA ALA A 187 15.11 7.09 15.75
C ALA A 187 14.02 6.05 16.03
N GLY A 188 13.80 5.14 15.07
CA GLY A 188 12.86 4.04 15.22
C GLY A 188 11.40 4.40 14.94
N ASP A 189 11.15 5.51 14.24
CA ASP A 189 9.84 5.83 13.69
C ASP A 189 9.31 4.68 12.80
N ASP A 190 8.00 4.48 12.84
CA ASP A 190 7.32 3.48 12.02
C ASP A 190 7.11 3.99 10.59
N ALA A 191 6.60 3.12 9.71
CA ALA A 191 6.41 3.45 8.30
C ALA A 191 5.58 4.72 8.05
N GLY A 192 4.51 4.93 8.82
CA GLY A 192 3.64 6.10 8.71
C GLY A 192 4.36 7.39 9.10
N LYS A 193 5.03 7.41 10.26
CA LYS A 193 5.80 8.57 10.75
C LYS A 193 6.96 8.91 9.83
N LEU A 194 7.64 7.89 9.31
CA LEU A 194 8.71 8.04 8.31
C LEU A 194 8.19 8.65 7.00
N ALA A 195 6.96 8.31 6.57
CA ALA A 195 6.36 8.84 5.35
C ALA A 195 5.87 10.30 5.51
N THR A 196 5.29 10.66 6.66
CA THR A 196 4.65 11.97 6.91
C THR A 196 5.52 12.98 7.66
N GLY A 197 6.77 12.66 7.96
CA GLY A 197 7.66 13.51 8.75
C GLY A 197 7.91 14.90 8.14
N SER A 198 8.09 15.92 9.01
CA SER A 198 8.33 17.32 8.61
C SER A 198 9.82 17.71 8.57
N VAL A 199 10.12 18.79 7.82
CA VAL A 199 11.48 19.37 7.75
C VAL A 199 11.81 20.08 9.06
N GLY A 200 12.49 19.39 9.96
CA GLY A 200 13.18 20.01 11.09
C GLY A 200 14.66 20.21 10.76
N ALA A 201 15.23 21.35 11.15
CA ALA A 201 16.57 21.82 10.75
C ALA A 201 17.79 20.97 11.20
N ALA A 202 17.60 19.76 11.76
CA ALA A 202 18.69 18.86 12.15
C ALA A 202 18.15 17.43 12.42
N ASN A 203 17.90 16.64 11.37
CA ASN A 203 17.31 15.29 11.51
C ASN A 203 18.31 14.14 11.26
N ASP A 204 19.58 14.27 11.68
CA ASP A 204 20.58 13.19 11.66
C ASP A 204 20.10 11.91 12.40
N ASN A 205 19.07 12.03 13.22
CA ASN A 205 18.47 10.95 14.01
C ASN A 205 17.39 10.15 13.26
N GLY A 206 16.94 10.56 12.08
CA GLY A 206 15.88 9.86 11.33
C GLY A 206 16.39 8.53 10.79
N THR A 207 16.12 7.43 11.50
CA THR A 207 16.53 6.06 11.12
C THR A 207 15.32 5.16 10.98
N ALA A 208 15.34 4.23 10.04
CA ALA A 208 14.32 3.18 10.01
C ALA A 208 14.72 2.02 10.91
N ALA A 209 13.79 1.53 11.72
CA ALA A 209 14.05 0.40 12.63
C ALA A 209 14.42 -0.89 11.89
N THR A 210 13.90 -1.06 10.66
CA THR A 210 14.22 -2.18 9.78
C THR A 210 14.17 -1.77 8.31
N ASN A 211 14.76 -2.57 7.40
CA ASN A 211 14.58 -2.42 5.95
C ASN A 211 13.09 -2.42 5.56
N ALA A 212 12.26 -3.25 6.21
CA ALA A 212 10.82 -3.31 5.97
C ALA A 212 10.09 -2.02 6.38
N ASP A 213 10.49 -1.37 7.49
CA ASP A 213 9.92 -0.07 7.89
C ASP A 213 10.25 1.01 6.85
N LEU A 214 11.50 1.02 6.35
CA LEU A 214 11.93 1.97 5.32
C LEU A 214 11.17 1.76 4.00
N ALA A 215 11.06 0.51 3.55
CA ALA A 215 10.35 0.19 2.32
C ALA A 215 8.84 0.46 2.43
N ALA A 216 8.25 0.21 3.61
CA ALA A 216 6.85 0.50 3.87
C ALA A 216 6.57 2.01 3.86
N ALA A 217 7.49 2.81 4.41
CA ALA A 217 7.41 4.26 4.36
C ALA A 217 7.48 4.76 2.91
N VAL A 218 8.47 4.30 2.13
CA VAL A 218 8.60 4.60 0.69
C VAL A 218 7.34 4.23 -0.08
N GLY A 219 6.81 3.02 0.15
CA GLY A 219 5.62 2.52 -0.54
C GLY A 219 4.33 3.25 -0.16
N SER A 220 4.33 3.94 0.98
CA SER A 220 3.18 4.72 1.46
C SER A 220 3.26 6.20 1.10
N GLN A 221 4.39 6.69 0.54
CA GLN A 221 4.52 8.10 0.18
C GLN A 221 3.67 8.48 -1.04
N SER A 222 2.65 9.29 -0.78
CA SER A 222 1.91 10.09 -1.74
C SER A 222 2.10 11.57 -1.36
N ASN A 223 2.93 12.29 -2.12
CA ASN A 223 3.04 13.75 -2.03
C ASN A 223 2.14 14.37 -3.10
N ASP A 224 1.35 15.36 -2.69
CA ASP A 224 0.65 16.30 -3.56
C ASP A 224 1.51 17.56 -3.78
#